data_AF-A0A286E6L8-F1
#
_entry.id   AF-A0A286E6L8-F1
#
_cell.length_a   1.000
_cell.length_b   1.000
_cell.length_c   1.000
_cell.angle_alpha   90.00
_cell.angle_beta   90.00
_cell.angle_gamma   90.00
#
_symmetry.space_group_name_H-M   'P 1'
#
loop_
_entity.id
_entity.type
_entity.pdbx_description
1 polymer ?
#
loop_
_entity_poly.entity_id
_entity_poly.type
_entity_poly.pdbx_seq_one_letter_code
_entity_poly.pdbx_strand_id
1 'polypeptide(L)'
;MKKNHKNATQTAASVLMGTLAIGHVQADLIDTIKNKDAASVVAEKAQLNTQIANNKTDAKAGNQASAMAIDSYVVGYKRVLTAQGLSPRDIQTFQNIADGFKIIGQSNSDKIADIEAVLAETIIENKTNQFNLNEVDRKASQALTDAQAADNKAKAAQTAAQAADNKATAAQTAAQAADNKATAAQTAAQAADNKATAAQTAAQAADTKATAAQTAAQAADTKATAAQTAAQAADTKATAAQTAAQAADDKATAAQTTAQAADTKATDAQTTANTALSNTQILENTKADKTALASISNTANTALSNTQVLENTKADKADLDTLGNRVTTVENTVVQHGTDIANLNTQVARQNNQLTQINQRIDDLEDKTEKGLAAQAALTGLFQPYSIGKFNVSAAVGGYKSKVAIAVGGGYRFDEKTAIKAGIATSPRSGGAAYNVGVNYEW
;
A
#
# COMPACT_ATOMS: atom_id res chain seq x y z
N MET A 1 -91.90 61.24 -15.90
CA MET A 1 -90.68 60.69 -16.55
C MET A 1 -89.39 60.73 -15.71
N LYS A 2 -89.22 61.61 -14.70
CA LYS A 2 -87.97 61.68 -13.90
C LYS A 2 -87.81 60.66 -12.74
N LYS A 3 -88.87 59.95 -12.31
CA LYS A 3 -88.79 58.97 -11.21
C LYS A 3 -88.32 57.56 -11.67
N ASN A 4 -88.58 57.15 -12.91
CA ASN A 4 -88.23 55.81 -13.39
C ASN A 4 -86.76 55.65 -13.82
N HIS A 5 -86.07 56.75 -14.13
CA HIS A 5 -84.62 56.70 -14.40
C HIS A 5 -83.77 56.56 -13.13
N LYS A 6 -84.30 56.82 -11.92
CA LYS A 6 -83.51 56.67 -10.69
C LYS A 6 -83.37 55.21 -10.22
N ASN A 7 -84.36 54.35 -10.49
CA ASN A 7 -84.31 52.94 -10.07
C ASN A 7 -83.43 52.08 -10.99
N ALA A 8 -83.47 52.29 -12.31
CA ALA A 8 -82.59 51.56 -13.24
C ALA A 8 -81.09 51.85 -12.99
N THR A 9 -80.76 53.07 -12.60
CA THR A 9 -79.38 53.50 -12.30
C THR A 9 -78.92 53.02 -10.92
N GLN A 10 -79.82 52.84 -9.94
CA GLN A 10 -79.48 52.25 -8.63
C GLN A 10 -79.26 50.73 -8.69
N THR A 11 -80.02 50.01 -9.52
CA THR A 11 -79.84 48.56 -9.71
C THR A 11 -78.58 48.24 -10.54
N ALA A 12 -78.21 49.10 -11.49
CA ALA A 12 -76.94 48.98 -12.22
C ALA A 12 -75.72 49.33 -11.33
N ALA A 13 -75.88 50.24 -10.35
CA ALA A 13 -74.81 50.62 -9.43
C ALA A 13 -74.51 49.56 -8.36
N SER A 14 -75.49 48.75 -7.94
CA SER A 14 -75.25 47.64 -7.00
C SER A 14 -74.50 46.46 -7.65
N VAL A 15 -74.72 46.21 -8.94
CA VAL A 15 -73.98 45.21 -9.73
C VAL A 15 -72.53 45.66 -10.00
N LEU A 16 -72.29 46.98 -10.09
CA LEU A 16 -70.95 47.55 -10.32
C LEU A 16 -70.12 47.71 -9.04
N MET A 17 -70.76 47.81 -7.86
CA MET A 17 -70.07 47.89 -6.56
C MET A 17 -69.50 46.54 -6.09
N GLY A 18 -69.97 45.41 -6.63
CA GLY A 18 -69.42 44.08 -6.36
C GLY A 18 -68.07 43.81 -7.05
N THR A 19 -67.76 44.54 -8.12
CA THR A 19 -66.58 44.30 -8.97
C THR A 19 -65.30 45.03 -8.49
N LEU A 20 -65.41 45.98 -7.55
CA LEU A 20 -64.29 46.81 -7.08
C LEU A 20 -63.59 46.28 -5.80
N ALA A 21 -64.07 45.19 -5.20
CA ALA A 21 -63.46 44.59 -4.01
C ALA A 21 -62.32 43.58 -4.32
N ILE A 22 -61.86 43.51 -5.58
CA ILE A 22 -60.86 42.53 -6.04
C ILE A 22 -59.43 43.11 -5.95
N GLY A 23 -59.27 44.43 -5.77
CA GLY A 23 -57.98 45.11 -5.91
C GLY A 23 -57.08 45.22 -4.66
N HIS A 24 -57.49 44.75 -3.48
CA HIS A 24 -56.72 44.96 -2.23
C HIS A 24 -56.20 43.67 -1.56
N VAL A 25 -56.27 42.50 -2.21
CA VAL A 25 -55.90 41.20 -1.60
C VAL A 25 -54.60 40.61 -2.20
N GLN A 26 -53.74 41.44 -2.81
CA GLN A 26 -52.61 40.92 -3.60
C GLN A 26 -51.25 40.94 -2.87
N ALA A 27 -51.14 41.59 -1.70
CA ALA A 27 -49.90 41.63 -0.90
C ALA A 27 -49.89 40.64 0.29
N ASP A 28 -51.02 40.40 0.94
CA ASP A 28 -51.15 39.43 2.05
C ASP A 28 -51.13 37.96 1.61
N LEU A 29 -51.29 37.70 0.31
CA LEU A 29 -51.42 36.34 -0.22
C LEU A 29 -50.08 35.59 -0.28
N ILE A 30 -48.95 36.29 -0.39
CA ILE A 30 -47.62 35.66 -0.58
C ILE A 30 -47.09 35.03 0.72
N ASP A 31 -47.37 35.61 1.89
CA ASP A 31 -46.99 35.01 3.18
C ASP A 31 -48.03 34.01 3.72
N THR A 32 -49.30 34.14 3.33
CA THR A 32 -50.38 33.25 3.78
C THR A 32 -50.35 31.87 3.08
N ILE A 33 -49.75 31.75 1.89
CA ILE A 33 -49.71 30.50 1.11
C ILE A 33 -48.73 29.46 1.69
N LYS A 34 -47.76 29.85 2.52
CA LYS A 34 -46.82 28.89 3.12
C LYS A 34 -47.46 27.96 4.17
N ASN A 35 -48.64 28.29 4.70
CA ASN A 35 -49.25 27.60 5.85
C ASN A 35 -50.77 27.36 5.77
N LYS A 36 -51.43 27.52 4.62
CA LYS A 36 -52.87 27.17 4.52
C LYS A 36 -53.03 25.65 4.44
N ASP A 37 -53.55 25.06 5.50
CA ASP A 37 -53.92 23.65 5.55
C ASP A 37 -55.12 23.33 4.64
N ALA A 38 -55.32 22.05 4.34
CA ALA A 38 -56.45 21.59 3.53
C ALA A 38 -57.81 22.06 4.10
N ALA A 39 -57.89 22.37 5.40
CA ALA A 39 -59.08 22.88 6.05
C ALA A 39 -59.44 24.31 5.60
N SER A 40 -58.44 25.17 5.35
CA SER A 40 -58.66 26.53 4.84
C SER A 40 -59.27 26.55 3.44
N VAL A 41 -58.86 25.62 2.56
CA VAL A 41 -59.40 25.50 1.19
C VAL A 41 -60.83 24.97 1.21
N VAL A 42 -61.13 24.00 2.08
CA VAL A 42 -62.49 23.50 2.28
C VAL A 42 -63.41 24.60 2.85
N ALA A 43 -62.91 25.44 3.74
CA ALA A 43 -63.65 26.58 4.28
C ALA A 43 -63.93 27.66 3.20
N GLU A 44 -62.96 27.97 2.35
CA GLU A 44 -63.12 28.93 1.25
C GLU A 44 -64.11 28.40 0.19
N LYS A 45 -64.10 27.08 -0.08
CA LYS A 45 -65.10 26.38 -0.91
C LYS A 45 -66.51 26.51 -0.33
N ALA A 46 -66.66 26.34 0.98
CA ALA A 46 -67.96 26.48 1.66
C ALA A 46 -68.50 27.92 1.62
N GLN A 47 -67.63 28.91 1.80
CA GLN A 47 -68.01 30.33 1.70
C GLN A 47 -68.45 30.72 0.29
N LEU A 48 -67.71 30.30 -0.73
CA LEU A 48 -68.05 30.58 -2.13
C LEU A 48 -69.38 29.93 -2.54
N ASN A 49 -69.61 28.67 -2.14
CA ASN A 49 -70.88 27.97 -2.37
C ASN A 49 -72.07 28.70 -1.72
N THR A 50 -71.87 29.22 -0.51
CA THR A 50 -72.88 30.00 0.21
C THR A 50 -73.20 31.31 -0.52
N GLN A 51 -72.17 32.02 -1.01
CA GLN A 51 -72.36 33.27 -1.74
C GLN A 51 -73.07 33.08 -3.08
N ILE A 52 -72.79 32.00 -3.81
CA ILE A 52 -73.49 31.65 -5.06
C ILE A 52 -74.97 31.35 -4.79
N ALA A 53 -75.27 30.59 -3.72
CA ALA A 53 -76.65 30.27 -3.34
C ALA A 53 -77.45 31.54 -3.01
N ASN A 54 -76.83 32.51 -2.33
CA ASN A 54 -77.44 33.80 -2.03
C ASN A 54 -77.69 34.61 -3.30
N ASN A 55 -76.70 34.75 -4.20
CA ASN A 55 -76.86 35.47 -5.46
C ASN A 55 -77.96 34.86 -6.36
N LYS A 56 -78.07 33.53 -6.41
CA LYS A 56 -79.15 32.81 -7.14
C LYS A 56 -80.53 33.11 -6.56
N THR A 57 -80.60 33.29 -5.26
CA THR A 57 -81.85 33.64 -4.55
C THR A 57 -82.24 35.09 -4.85
N ASP A 58 -81.28 36.01 -4.81
CA ASP A 58 -81.50 37.44 -5.09
C ASP A 58 -81.90 37.68 -6.56
N ALA A 59 -81.27 36.98 -7.52
CA ALA A 59 -81.64 37.04 -8.94
C ALA A 59 -83.07 36.53 -9.18
N LYS A 60 -83.48 35.44 -8.53
CA LYS A 60 -84.86 34.93 -8.58
C LYS A 60 -85.85 35.94 -7.99
N ALA A 61 -85.52 36.55 -6.85
CA ALA A 61 -86.37 37.56 -6.22
C ALA A 61 -86.55 38.81 -7.09
N GLY A 62 -85.47 39.31 -7.72
CA GLY A 62 -85.52 40.45 -8.65
C GLY A 62 -86.37 40.18 -9.90
N ASN A 63 -86.33 38.96 -10.43
CA ASN A 63 -87.16 38.57 -11.58
C ASN A 63 -88.63 38.37 -11.21
N GLN A 64 -88.93 37.84 -10.02
CA GLN A 64 -90.31 37.80 -9.50
C GLN A 64 -90.88 39.21 -9.34
N ALA A 65 -90.10 40.15 -8.78
CA ALA A 65 -90.52 41.55 -8.67
C ALA A 65 -90.80 42.19 -10.03
N SER A 66 -89.99 41.87 -11.05
CA SER A 66 -90.16 42.36 -12.43
C SER A 66 -91.41 41.76 -13.09
N ALA A 67 -91.68 40.46 -12.89
CA ALA A 67 -92.89 39.80 -13.38
C ALA A 67 -94.17 40.38 -12.75
N MET A 68 -94.14 40.64 -11.44
CA MET A 68 -95.25 41.30 -10.71
C MET A 68 -95.48 42.73 -11.19
N ALA A 69 -94.42 43.47 -11.53
CA ALA A 69 -94.54 44.80 -12.12
C ALA A 69 -95.19 44.74 -13.51
N ILE A 70 -94.78 43.79 -14.36
CA ILE A 70 -95.40 43.55 -15.67
C ILE A 70 -96.88 43.21 -15.50
N ASP A 71 -97.24 42.35 -14.55
CA ASP A 71 -98.64 42.02 -14.25
C ASP A 71 -99.46 43.24 -13.84
N SER A 72 -98.92 44.07 -12.95
CA SER A 72 -99.56 45.32 -12.53
C SER A 72 -99.78 46.29 -13.70
N TYR A 73 -98.78 46.42 -14.58
CA TYR A 73 -98.90 47.23 -15.81
C TYR A 73 -99.94 46.67 -16.79
N VAL A 74 -99.97 45.36 -17.01
CA VAL A 74 -100.94 44.68 -17.88
C VAL A 74 -102.36 44.87 -17.35
N VAL A 75 -102.59 44.73 -16.05
CA VAL A 75 -103.90 44.97 -15.42
C VAL A 75 -104.34 46.43 -15.59
N GLY A 76 -103.43 47.38 -15.39
CA GLY A 76 -103.69 48.81 -15.60
C GLY A 76 -104.05 49.14 -17.05
N TYR A 77 -103.27 48.66 -18.02
CA TYR A 77 -103.50 48.88 -19.44
C TYR A 77 -104.77 48.18 -19.94
N LYS A 78 -105.06 46.96 -19.48
CA LYS A 78 -106.29 46.23 -19.82
C LYS A 78 -107.55 47.01 -19.46
N ARG A 79 -107.56 47.69 -18.29
CA ARG A 79 -108.67 48.56 -17.89
C ARG A 79 -108.85 49.75 -18.84
N VAL A 80 -107.76 50.39 -19.26
CA VAL A 80 -107.79 51.53 -20.20
C VAL A 80 -108.24 51.09 -21.60
N LEU A 81 -107.69 49.98 -22.13
CA LEU A 81 -108.03 49.47 -23.46
C LEU A 81 -109.48 48.98 -23.55
N THR A 82 -110.02 48.38 -22.47
CA THR A 82 -111.43 47.98 -22.39
C THR A 82 -112.34 49.21 -22.39
N ALA A 83 -111.97 50.29 -21.68
CA ALA A 83 -112.72 51.55 -21.64
C ALA A 83 -112.69 52.30 -22.99
N GLN A 84 -111.70 52.03 -23.84
CA GLN A 84 -111.56 52.61 -25.19
C GLN A 84 -112.27 51.78 -26.28
N GLY A 85 -112.96 50.69 -25.94
CA GLY A 85 -113.78 49.91 -26.87
C GLY A 85 -113.01 48.95 -27.79
N LEU A 86 -111.75 48.61 -27.47
CA LEU A 86 -110.98 47.63 -28.25
C LEU A 86 -111.54 46.21 -28.14
N SER A 87 -111.31 45.39 -29.17
CA SER A 87 -111.82 44.02 -29.19
C SER A 87 -111.10 43.12 -28.17
N PRO A 88 -111.77 42.08 -27.62
CA PRO A 88 -111.13 41.11 -26.73
C PRO A 88 -109.88 40.45 -27.34
N ARG A 89 -109.80 40.34 -28.67
CA ARG A 89 -108.66 39.78 -29.40
C ARG A 89 -107.42 40.69 -29.32
N ASP A 90 -107.62 42.00 -29.39
CA ASP A 90 -106.53 42.97 -29.29
C ASP A 90 -105.98 43.01 -27.86
N ILE A 91 -106.87 42.97 -26.86
CA ILE A 91 -106.49 42.88 -25.44
C ILE A 91 -105.71 41.58 -25.16
N GLN A 92 -106.11 40.45 -25.74
CA GLN A 92 -105.39 39.18 -25.61
C GLN A 92 -104.01 39.23 -26.28
N THR A 93 -103.87 39.95 -27.40
CA THR A 93 -102.58 40.12 -28.08
C THR A 93 -101.58 40.86 -27.19
N PHE A 94 -102.01 41.90 -26.47
CA PHE A 94 -101.18 42.58 -25.46
C PHE A 94 -100.78 41.67 -24.30
N GLN A 95 -101.70 40.82 -23.84
CA GLN A 95 -101.42 39.86 -22.76
C GLN A 95 -100.39 38.80 -23.20
N ASN A 96 -100.53 38.27 -24.42
CA ASN A 96 -99.57 37.33 -25.01
C ASN A 96 -98.17 37.96 -25.18
N ILE A 97 -98.07 39.24 -25.56
CA ILE A 97 -96.81 39.97 -25.66
C ILE A 97 -96.15 40.11 -24.27
N ALA A 98 -96.93 40.49 -23.25
CA ALA A 98 -96.44 40.61 -21.88
C ALA A 98 -95.98 39.27 -21.29
N ASP A 99 -96.72 38.19 -21.55
CA ASP A 99 -96.33 36.84 -21.13
C ASP A 99 -95.07 36.37 -21.88
N GLY A 100 -94.92 36.73 -23.16
CA GLY A 100 -93.68 36.52 -23.91
C GLY A 100 -92.47 37.21 -23.28
N PHE A 101 -92.62 38.47 -22.83
CA PHE A 101 -91.55 39.19 -22.12
C PHE A 101 -91.17 38.52 -20.79
N LYS A 102 -92.15 37.99 -20.03
CA LYS A 102 -91.87 37.22 -18.80
C LYS A 102 -91.10 35.94 -19.09
N ILE A 103 -91.52 35.17 -20.10
CA ILE A 103 -90.86 33.92 -20.50
C ILE A 103 -89.41 34.18 -20.92
N ILE A 104 -89.16 35.23 -21.71
CA ILE A 104 -87.81 35.60 -22.13
C ILE A 104 -86.95 36.03 -20.93
N GLY A 105 -87.50 36.85 -20.03
CA GLY A 105 -86.80 37.28 -18.81
C GLY A 105 -86.42 36.10 -17.91
N GLN A 106 -87.36 35.16 -17.73
CA GLN A 106 -87.12 33.96 -16.93
C GLN A 106 -86.13 33.00 -17.60
N SER A 107 -86.25 32.76 -18.91
CA SER A 107 -85.30 31.93 -19.66
C SER A 107 -83.87 32.48 -19.64
N ASN A 108 -83.71 33.80 -19.74
CA ASN A 108 -82.40 34.45 -19.63
C ASN A 108 -81.84 34.35 -18.20
N SER A 109 -82.69 34.48 -17.18
CA SER A 109 -82.29 34.26 -15.78
C SER A 109 -81.80 32.84 -15.53
N ASP A 110 -82.50 31.84 -16.04
CA ASP A 110 -82.14 30.44 -15.85
C ASP A 110 -80.80 30.14 -16.54
N LYS A 111 -80.62 30.64 -17.77
CA LYS A 111 -79.33 30.53 -18.49
C LYS A 111 -78.17 31.22 -17.75
N ILE A 112 -78.40 32.40 -17.17
CA ILE A 112 -77.37 33.09 -16.37
C ILE A 112 -77.03 32.26 -15.13
N ALA A 113 -78.03 31.71 -14.44
CA ALA A 113 -77.81 30.87 -13.27
C ALA A 113 -77.05 29.57 -13.59
N ASP A 114 -77.29 28.97 -14.77
CA ASP A 114 -76.55 27.80 -15.25
C ASP A 114 -75.09 28.16 -15.59
N ILE A 115 -74.86 29.30 -16.25
CA ILE A 115 -73.50 29.80 -16.54
C ILE A 115 -72.72 30.08 -15.25
N GLU A 116 -73.35 30.72 -14.27
CA GLU A 116 -72.74 31.00 -12.97
C GLU A 116 -72.38 29.70 -12.21
N ALA A 117 -73.24 28.68 -12.28
CA ALA A 117 -72.97 27.38 -11.66
C ALA A 117 -71.76 26.68 -12.30
N VAL A 118 -71.70 26.65 -13.64
CA VAL A 118 -70.57 26.05 -14.38
C VAL A 118 -69.27 26.82 -14.12
N LEU A 119 -69.33 28.16 -14.10
CA LEU A 119 -68.17 29.01 -13.83
C LEU A 119 -67.64 28.77 -12.40
N ALA A 120 -68.53 28.64 -11.42
CA ALA A 120 -68.15 28.35 -10.04
C ALA A 120 -67.48 26.98 -9.90
N GLU A 121 -68.04 25.94 -10.53
CA GLU A 121 -67.47 24.59 -10.53
C GLU A 121 -66.06 24.59 -11.14
N THR A 122 -65.89 25.27 -12.28
CA THR A 122 -64.59 25.41 -12.95
C THR A 122 -63.57 26.18 -12.11
N ILE A 123 -63.99 27.26 -11.42
CA ILE A 123 -63.11 28.02 -10.52
C ILE A 123 -62.65 27.15 -9.34
N ILE A 124 -63.56 26.38 -8.75
CA ILE A 124 -63.26 25.48 -7.63
C ILE A 124 -62.27 24.39 -8.07
N GLU A 125 -62.51 23.78 -9.23
CA GLU A 125 -61.63 22.74 -9.79
C GLU A 125 -60.22 23.30 -10.06
N ASN A 126 -60.13 24.47 -10.70
CA ASN A 126 -58.84 25.12 -10.97
C ASN A 126 -58.07 25.50 -9.70
N LYS A 127 -58.75 26.00 -8.67
CA LYS A 127 -58.12 26.28 -7.35
C LYS A 127 -57.63 24.99 -6.68
N THR A 128 -58.41 23.92 -6.76
CA THR A 128 -58.05 22.61 -6.19
C THR A 128 -56.82 22.03 -6.89
N ASN A 129 -56.77 22.10 -8.22
CA ASN A 129 -55.64 21.64 -9.01
C ASN A 129 -54.36 22.42 -8.70
N GLN A 130 -54.43 23.76 -8.59
CA GLN A 130 -53.28 24.58 -8.19
C GLN A 130 -52.74 24.21 -6.81
N PHE A 131 -53.62 23.95 -5.83
CA PHE A 131 -53.20 23.50 -4.51
C PHE A 131 -52.46 22.15 -4.58
N ASN A 132 -53.02 21.18 -5.30
CA ASN A 132 -52.40 19.86 -5.46
C ASN A 132 -51.03 19.95 -6.14
N LEU A 133 -50.88 20.81 -7.15
CA LEU A 133 -49.59 21.08 -7.79
C LEU A 133 -48.56 21.63 -6.80
N ASN A 134 -48.93 22.66 -6.02
CA ASN A 134 -48.03 23.25 -5.02
C ASN A 134 -47.59 22.24 -3.94
N GLU A 135 -48.50 21.35 -3.53
CA GLU A 135 -48.19 20.30 -2.55
C GLU A 135 -47.25 19.23 -3.12
N VAL A 136 -47.42 18.88 -4.41
CA VAL A 136 -46.48 18.01 -5.13
C VAL A 136 -45.10 18.66 -5.21
N ASP A 137 -45.01 19.94 -5.57
CA ASP A 137 -43.74 20.67 -5.66
C ASP A 137 -43.04 20.78 -4.30
N ARG A 138 -43.79 21.02 -3.23
CA ARG A 138 -43.26 21.03 -1.86
C ARG A 138 -42.69 19.68 -1.46
N LYS A 139 -43.42 18.59 -1.74
CA LYS A 139 -42.95 17.22 -1.48
C LYS A 139 -41.73 16.86 -2.31
N ALA A 140 -41.71 17.26 -3.58
CA ALA A 140 -40.56 17.05 -4.46
C ALA A 140 -39.32 17.80 -3.97
N SER A 141 -39.48 19.05 -3.52
CA SER A 141 -38.40 19.87 -2.96
C SER A 141 -37.84 19.27 -1.66
N GLN A 142 -38.71 18.74 -0.80
CA GLN A 142 -38.29 18.04 0.42
C GLN A 142 -37.54 16.75 0.08
N ALA A 143 -38.07 15.94 -0.85
CA ALA A 143 -37.43 14.70 -1.28
C ALA A 143 -36.04 14.95 -1.87
N LEU A 144 -35.87 16.03 -2.65
CA LEU A 144 -34.57 16.44 -3.18
C LEU A 144 -33.59 16.80 -2.05
N THR A 145 -34.06 17.52 -1.03
CA THR A 145 -33.25 17.88 0.15
C THR A 145 -32.82 16.65 0.93
N ASP A 146 -33.73 15.70 1.15
CA ASP A 146 -33.45 14.46 1.87
C ASP A 146 -32.48 13.57 1.08
N ALA A 147 -32.62 13.50 -0.24
CA ALA A 147 -31.70 12.79 -1.13
C ALA A 147 -30.29 13.40 -1.08
N GLN A 148 -30.19 14.74 -1.10
CA GLN A 148 -28.90 15.44 -0.98
C GLN A 148 -28.24 15.17 0.38
N ALA A 149 -29.01 15.13 1.46
CA ALA A 149 -28.51 14.81 2.80
C ALA A 149 -28.02 13.35 2.89
N ALA A 150 -28.74 12.42 2.27
CA ALA A 150 -28.34 11.01 2.20
C ALA A 150 -27.04 10.82 1.40
N ASP A 151 -26.92 11.47 0.24
CA ASP A 151 -25.70 11.46 -0.58
C ASP A 151 -24.48 12.00 0.19
N ASN A 152 -24.65 13.12 0.92
CA ASN A 152 -23.59 13.68 1.76
C ASN A 152 -23.17 12.72 2.88
N LYS A 153 -24.12 12.03 3.53
CA LYS A 153 -23.82 11.00 4.54
C LYS A 153 -23.08 9.81 3.93
N ALA A 154 -23.47 9.37 2.74
CA ALA A 154 -22.79 8.28 2.03
C ALA A 154 -21.34 8.65 1.69
N LYS A 155 -21.10 9.86 1.18
CA LYS A 155 -19.75 10.39 0.91
C LYS A 155 -18.88 10.47 2.17
N ALA A 156 -19.45 10.90 3.29
CA ALA A 156 -18.76 10.93 4.57
C ALA A 156 -18.39 9.51 5.05
N ALA A 157 -19.30 8.55 4.91
CA ALA A 157 -19.05 7.15 5.26
C ALA A 157 -17.96 6.52 4.38
N GLN A 158 -17.97 6.79 3.07
CA GLN A 158 -16.92 6.34 2.15
C GLN A 158 -15.54 6.91 2.54
N THR A 159 -15.49 8.19 2.89
CA THR A 159 -14.25 8.85 3.35
C THR A 159 -13.73 8.22 4.64
N ALA A 160 -14.62 7.93 5.61
CA ALA A 160 -14.26 7.27 6.86
C ALA A 160 -13.74 5.84 6.62
N ALA A 161 -14.37 5.08 5.72
CA ALA A 161 -13.94 3.74 5.34
C ALA A 161 -12.53 3.76 4.72
N GLN A 162 -12.27 4.68 3.78
CA GLN A 162 -10.94 4.84 3.18
C GLN A 162 -9.88 5.20 4.22
N ALA A 163 -10.21 6.05 5.19
CA ALA A 163 -9.28 6.39 6.27
C ALA A 163 -8.97 5.20 7.18
N ALA A 164 -9.95 4.31 7.42
CA ALA A 164 -9.75 3.08 8.19
C ALA A 164 -8.85 2.08 7.44
N ASP A 165 -9.06 1.91 6.13
CA ASP A 165 -8.21 1.05 5.28
C ASP A 165 -6.76 1.53 5.24
N ASN A 166 -6.56 2.85 5.13
CA ASN A 166 -5.23 3.44 5.17
C ASN A 166 -4.54 3.19 6.52
N LYS A 167 -5.27 3.30 7.64
CA LYS A 167 -4.75 2.98 8.98
C LYS A 167 -4.41 1.50 9.12
N ALA A 168 -5.23 0.60 8.59
CA ALA A 168 -4.97 -0.84 8.61
C ALA A 168 -3.70 -1.19 7.81
N THR A 169 -3.53 -0.58 6.63
CA THR A 169 -2.33 -0.75 5.79
C THR A 169 -1.07 -0.24 6.49
N ALA A 170 -1.16 0.91 7.17
CA ALA A 170 -0.06 1.46 7.96
C ALA A 170 0.32 0.53 9.14
N ALA A 171 -0.68 -0.03 9.83
CA ALA A 171 -0.45 -0.98 10.92
C ALA A 171 0.23 -2.28 10.42
N GLN A 172 -0.21 -2.82 9.27
CA GLN A 172 0.41 -3.99 8.65
C GLN A 172 1.88 -3.72 8.28
N THR A 173 2.17 -2.55 7.72
CA THR A 173 3.54 -2.13 7.38
C THR A 173 4.42 -2.02 8.63
N ALA A 174 3.89 -1.45 9.71
CA ALA A 174 4.60 -1.34 10.99
C ALA A 174 4.90 -2.71 11.62
N ALA A 175 3.94 -3.64 11.55
CA ALA A 175 4.13 -5.02 12.01
C ALA A 175 5.24 -5.74 11.21
N GLN A 176 5.21 -5.64 9.88
CA GLN A 176 6.26 -6.23 9.05
C GLN A 176 7.66 -5.65 9.35
N ALA A 177 7.74 -4.34 9.62
CA ALA A 177 9.00 -3.71 10.01
C ALA A 177 9.50 -4.21 11.38
N ALA A 178 8.61 -4.50 12.32
CA ALA A 178 8.95 -5.09 13.61
C ALA A 178 9.47 -6.53 13.45
N ASP A 179 8.82 -7.35 12.64
CA ASP A 179 9.26 -8.73 12.35
C ASP A 179 10.65 -8.77 11.69
N ASN A 180 10.90 -7.85 10.75
CA ASN A 180 12.21 -7.71 10.12
C ASN A 180 13.30 -7.33 11.13
N LYS A 181 12.99 -6.42 12.07
CA LYS A 181 13.91 -6.06 13.16
C LYS A 181 14.18 -7.23 14.11
N ALA A 182 13.15 -8.01 14.44
CA ALA A 182 13.29 -9.20 15.28
C ALA A 182 14.19 -10.25 14.60
N THR A 183 13.99 -10.50 13.30
CA THR A 183 14.82 -11.42 12.51
C THR A 183 16.29 -10.97 12.44
N ALA A 184 16.52 -9.67 12.25
CA ALA A 184 17.87 -9.10 12.27
C ALA A 184 18.54 -9.25 13.65
N ALA A 185 17.81 -9.02 14.73
CA ALA A 185 18.31 -9.20 16.10
C ALA A 185 18.67 -10.67 16.38
N GLN A 186 17.85 -11.62 15.94
CA GLN A 186 18.13 -13.05 16.08
C GLN A 186 19.39 -13.46 15.31
N THR A 187 19.57 -12.94 14.10
CA THR A 187 20.77 -13.19 13.28
C THR A 187 22.03 -12.63 13.96
N ALA A 188 21.95 -11.42 14.52
CA ALA A 188 23.05 -10.81 15.26
C ALA A 188 23.42 -11.61 16.52
N ALA A 189 22.42 -12.11 17.26
CA ALA A 189 22.64 -12.97 18.43
C ALA A 189 23.35 -14.27 18.04
N GLN A 190 22.91 -14.96 16.98
CA GLN A 190 23.56 -16.18 16.50
C GLN A 190 25.01 -15.93 16.07
N ALA A 191 25.29 -14.79 15.43
CA ALA A 191 26.65 -14.42 15.07
C ALA A 191 27.54 -14.16 16.30
N ALA A 192 26.99 -13.58 17.36
CA ALA A 192 27.70 -13.39 18.62
C ALA A 192 28.01 -14.74 19.31
N ASP A 193 27.07 -15.67 19.35
CA ASP A 193 27.27 -17.02 19.91
C ASP A 193 28.34 -17.80 19.14
N ASN A 194 28.36 -17.70 17.81
CA ASN A 194 29.39 -18.33 16.99
C ASN A 194 30.78 -17.74 17.28
N LYS A 195 30.88 -16.41 17.47
CA LYS A 195 32.14 -15.75 17.85
C LYS A 195 32.60 -16.18 19.25
N ALA A 196 31.68 -16.30 20.21
CA ALA A 196 31.98 -16.78 21.54
C ALA A 196 32.52 -18.23 21.52
N THR A 197 31.90 -19.10 20.74
CA THR A 197 32.34 -20.49 20.54
C THR A 197 33.73 -20.57 19.92
N ALA A 198 34.00 -19.75 18.89
CA ALA A 198 35.32 -19.67 18.26
C ALA A 198 36.40 -19.17 19.25
N ALA A 199 36.08 -18.16 20.07
CA ALA A 199 36.99 -17.65 21.09
C ALA A 199 37.30 -18.72 22.16
N GLN A 200 36.29 -19.48 22.59
CA GLN A 200 36.48 -20.59 23.54
C GLN A 200 37.39 -21.69 22.97
N THR A 201 37.21 -22.03 21.69
CA THR A 201 38.04 -23.01 21.00
C THR A 201 39.49 -22.53 20.89
N ALA A 202 39.70 -21.25 20.56
CA ALA A 202 41.02 -20.65 20.49
C ALA A 202 41.73 -20.65 21.87
N ALA A 203 40.98 -20.36 22.95
CA ALA A 203 41.49 -20.43 24.31
C ALA A 203 41.94 -21.85 24.70
N GLN A 204 41.13 -22.87 24.42
CA GLN A 204 41.53 -24.27 24.68
C GLN A 204 42.78 -24.70 23.89
N ALA A 205 42.91 -24.25 22.65
CA ALA A 205 44.09 -24.50 21.85
C ALA A 205 45.34 -23.81 22.43
N ALA A 206 45.20 -22.59 22.95
CA ALA A 206 46.28 -21.88 23.63
C ALA A 206 46.70 -22.59 24.92
N ASP A 207 45.76 -23.04 25.74
CA ASP A 207 46.04 -23.83 26.95
C ASP A 207 46.80 -25.11 26.61
N THR A 208 46.35 -25.84 25.59
CA THR A 208 47.03 -27.07 25.14
C THR A 208 48.48 -26.80 24.72
N LYS A 209 48.73 -25.71 23.99
CA LYS A 209 50.09 -25.29 23.61
C LYS A 209 50.93 -24.90 24.82
N ALA A 210 50.35 -24.23 25.80
CA ALA A 210 51.03 -23.86 27.03
C ALA A 210 51.45 -25.10 27.83
N THR A 211 50.56 -26.10 27.96
CA THR A 211 50.89 -27.38 28.59
C THR A 211 52.02 -28.09 27.85
N ALA A 212 51.97 -28.18 26.52
CA ALA A 212 53.03 -28.81 25.73
C ALA A 212 54.39 -28.10 25.89
N ALA A 213 54.40 -26.77 25.92
CA ALA A 213 55.60 -25.97 26.17
C ALA A 213 56.18 -26.24 27.58
N GLN A 214 55.32 -26.35 28.60
CA GLN A 214 55.73 -26.68 29.96
C GLN A 214 56.37 -28.08 30.03
N THR A 215 55.80 -29.08 29.36
CA THR A 215 56.38 -30.42 29.28
C THR A 215 57.73 -30.43 28.57
N ALA A 216 57.86 -29.68 27.47
CA ALA A 216 59.13 -29.56 26.76
C ALA A 216 60.23 -28.89 27.61
N ALA A 217 59.87 -27.87 28.39
CA ALA A 217 60.78 -27.21 29.33
C ALA A 217 61.28 -28.18 30.41
N GLN A 218 60.39 -28.97 31.03
CA GLN A 218 60.78 -29.99 32.03
C GLN A 218 61.71 -31.06 31.45
N ALA A 219 61.48 -31.48 30.20
CA ALA A 219 62.34 -32.42 29.51
C ALA A 219 63.73 -31.83 29.23
N ALA A 220 63.81 -30.55 28.88
CA ALA A 220 65.07 -29.83 28.69
C ALA A 220 65.85 -29.72 30.00
N ASP A 221 65.20 -29.38 31.11
CA ASP A 221 65.80 -29.33 32.45
C ASP A 221 66.38 -30.70 32.83
N THR A 222 65.62 -31.77 32.62
CA THR A 222 66.09 -33.14 32.90
C THR A 222 67.36 -33.49 32.10
N LYS A 223 67.41 -33.11 30.82
CA LYS A 223 68.60 -33.30 29.97
C LYS A 223 69.78 -32.47 30.45
N ALA A 224 69.54 -31.22 30.88
CA ALA A 224 70.59 -30.35 31.42
C ALA A 224 71.19 -30.95 32.70
N THR A 225 70.36 -31.44 33.62
CA THR A 225 70.83 -32.15 34.82
C THR A 225 71.67 -33.37 34.46
N ALA A 226 71.22 -34.20 33.51
CA ALA A 226 71.98 -35.37 33.06
C ALA A 226 73.33 -34.99 32.44
N ALA A 227 73.39 -33.94 31.63
CA ALA A 227 74.63 -33.42 31.06
C ALA A 227 75.59 -32.91 32.15
N GLN A 228 75.08 -32.23 33.18
CA GLN A 228 75.87 -31.78 34.32
C GLN A 228 76.49 -32.96 35.09
N THR A 229 75.71 -34.02 35.34
CA THR A 229 76.22 -35.25 35.98
C THR A 229 77.30 -35.92 35.12
N ALA A 230 77.10 -36.00 33.80
CA ALA A 230 78.10 -36.56 32.89
C ALA A 230 79.41 -35.75 32.88
N ALA A 231 79.31 -34.41 32.92
CA ALA A 231 80.47 -33.53 33.01
C ALA A 231 81.25 -33.73 34.31
N GLN A 232 80.58 -33.83 35.47
CA GLN A 232 81.23 -34.12 36.76
C GLN A 232 81.94 -35.48 36.75
N ALA A 233 81.33 -36.50 36.13
CA ALA A 233 81.95 -37.81 35.97
C ALA A 233 83.21 -37.77 35.07
N ALA A 234 83.18 -36.97 34.00
CA ALA A 234 84.33 -36.75 33.14
C ALA A 234 85.46 -36.03 33.87
N ASP A 235 85.13 -35.00 34.66
CA ASP A 235 86.10 -34.25 35.48
C ASP A 235 86.79 -35.17 36.50
N THR A 236 86.01 -36.01 37.20
CA THR A 236 86.55 -37.03 38.12
C THR A 236 87.53 -37.99 37.41
N LYS A 237 87.19 -38.44 36.19
CA LYS A 237 88.09 -39.29 35.39
C LYS A 237 89.36 -38.55 34.96
N ALA A 238 89.26 -37.27 34.60
CA ALA A 238 90.40 -36.45 34.24
C ALA A 238 91.36 -36.27 35.43
N THR A 239 90.81 -35.98 36.63
CA THR A 239 91.61 -35.93 37.88
C THR A 239 92.32 -37.25 38.13
N ALA A 240 91.63 -38.39 38.00
CA ALA A 240 92.23 -39.71 38.17
C ALA A 240 93.35 -39.98 37.15
N ALA A 241 93.17 -39.59 35.88
CA ALA A 241 94.20 -39.69 34.85
C ALA A 241 95.42 -38.81 35.16
N GLN A 242 95.20 -37.59 35.68
CA GLN A 242 96.28 -36.69 36.10
C GLN A 242 97.08 -37.29 37.26
N THR A 243 96.41 -37.89 38.25
CA THR A 243 97.08 -38.60 39.34
C THR A 243 97.90 -39.79 38.82
N ALA A 244 97.36 -40.55 37.87
CA ALA A 244 98.08 -41.67 37.25
C ALA A 244 99.32 -41.21 36.46
N ALA A 245 99.20 -40.08 35.73
CA ALA A 245 100.32 -39.47 35.02
C ALA A 245 101.41 -38.98 35.98
N GLN A 246 101.05 -38.33 37.08
CA GLN A 246 102.01 -37.92 38.12
C GLN A 246 102.73 -39.13 38.71
N ALA A 247 102.01 -40.21 39.01
CA ALA A 247 102.62 -41.44 39.51
C ALA A 247 103.58 -42.10 38.49
N ALA A 248 103.32 -41.93 37.18
CA ALA A 248 104.22 -42.39 36.14
C ALA A 248 105.47 -41.49 36.03
N ASP A 249 105.31 -40.17 36.17
CA ASP A 249 106.40 -39.20 36.19
C ASP A 249 107.33 -39.41 37.41
N ASP A 250 106.76 -39.67 38.58
CA ASP A 250 107.51 -40.01 39.79
C ASP A 250 108.33 -41.31 39.59
N LYS A 251 107.74 -42.32 38.93
CA LYS A 251 108.44 -43.56 38.54
C LYS A 251 109.54 -43.30 37.52
N ALA A 252 109.32 -42.44 36.54
CA ALA A 252 110.31 -42.05 35.54
C ALA A 252 111.48 -41.29 36.20
N THR A 253 111.19 -40.40 37.15
CA THR A 253 112.20 -39.69 37.96
C THR A 253 113.00 -40.64 38.85
N ALA A 254 112.35 -41.64 39.47
CA ALA A 254 113.05 -42.69 40.22
C ALA A 254 113.93 -43.56 39.30
N ALA A 255 113.45 -43.89 38.10
CA ALA A 255 114.23 -44.59 37.09
C ALA A 255 115.40 -43.74 36.58
N GLN A 256 115.22 -42.43 36.40
CA GLN A 256 116.27 -41.48 36.03
C GLN A 256 117.32 -41.35 37.13
N THR A 257 116.93 -41.37 38.39
CA THR A 257 117.86 -41.35 39.54
C THR A 257 118.67 -42.66 39.59
N THR A 258 118.02 -43.79 39.32
CA THR A 258 118.69 -45.10 39.18
C THR A 258 119.63 -45.11 37.96
N ALA A 259 119.21 -44.51 36.85
CA ALA A 259 120.01 -44.36 35.65
C ALA A 259 121.20 -43.42 35.89
N GLN A 260 121.05 -42.31 36.62
CA GLN A 260 122.15 -41.43 37.02
C GLN A 260 123.13 -42.13 37.97
N ALA A 261 122.67 -43.01 38.85
CA ALA A 261 123.56 -43.86 39.65
C ALA A 261 124.33 -44.88 38.79
N ALA A 262 123.73 -45.37 37.69
CA ALA A 262 124.40 -46.19 36.68
C ALA A 262 125.30 -45.37 35.74
N ASP A 263 124.91 -44.12 35.42
CA ASP A 263 125.64 -43.18 34.56
C ASP A 263 126.84 -42.59 35.29
N THR A 264 126.79 -42.45 36.63
CA THR A 264 127.99 -42.17 37.45
C THR A 264 129.00 -43.31 37.33
N LYS A 265 128.53 -44.57 37.27
CA LYS A 265 129.39 -45.74 37.00
C LYS A 265 129.83 -45.85 35.53
N ALA A 266 129.07 -45.28 34.58
CA ALA A 266 129.40 -45.26 33.16
C ALA A 266 130.27 -44.06 32.76
N THR A 267 130.17 -42.92 33.45
CA THR A 267 130.98 -41.71 33.25
C THR A 267 132.44 -41.94 33.63
N ASP A 268 132.68 -42.79 34.64
CA ASP A 268 134.00 -43.35 34.93
C ASP A 268 134.57 -44.17 33.75
N ALA A 269 133.72 -44.79 32.93
CA ALA A 269 134.12 -45.52 31.71
C ALA A 269 134.13 -44.65 30.43
N GLN A 270 133.30 -43.60 30.37
CA GLN A 270 133.13 -42.70 29.21
C GLN A 270 134.18 -41.58 29.17
N THR A 271 134.83 -41.26 30.29
CA THR A 271 136.01 -40.35 30.31
C THR A 271 137.14 -40.87 29.40
N THR A 272 137.20 -42.19 29.15
CA THR A 272 138.13 -42.83 28.20
C THR A 272 137.66 -42.75 26.74
N ALA A 273 136.37 -42.57 26.47
CA ALA A 273 135.81 -42.59 25.11
C ALA A 273 135.55 -41.20 24.50
N ASN A 274 135.43 -40.15 25.31
CA ASN A 274 135.12 -38.78 24.86
C ASN A 274 136.29 -38.01 24.21
N THR A 275 137.48 -38.62 24.07
CA THR A 275 138.55 -38.05 23.24
C THR A 275 138.32 -38.26 21.73
N ALA A 276 137.37 -39.11 21.32
CA ALA A 276 137.30 -39.58 19.93
C ALA A 276 136.22 -38.95 19.03
N LEU A 277 135.25 -38.17 19.55
CA LEU A 277 134.07 -37.79 18.74
C LEU A 277 133.70 -36.30 18.85
N SER A 278 134.70 -35.43 18.85
CA SER A 278 134.51 -34.03 18.53
C SER A 278 134.94 -33.81 17.09
N ASN A 279 134.03 -34.01 16.12
CA ASN A 279 134.05 -33.40 14.78
C ASN A 279 132.83 -33.82 13.96
N THR A 280 132.21 -32.86 13.27
CA THR A 280 131.10 -32.93 12.26
C THR A 280 129.73 -32.47 12.80
N GLN A 281 129.59 -31.22 13.25
CA GLN A 281 129.41 -30.00 12.44
C GLN A 281 128.01 -29.87 11.82
N ILE A 282 127.15 -29.23 12.62
CA ILE A 282 126.08 -28.30 12.27
C ILE A 282 126.59 -27.30 11.20
N LEU A 283 126.06 -27.30 9.97
CA LEU A 283 125.85 -26.08 9.13
C LEU A 283 125.23 -26.32 7.72
N GLU A 284 124.18 -27.12 7.55
CA GLU A 284 123.48 -27.10 6.25
C GLU A 284 121.96 -26.99 6.41
N ASN A 285 121.48 -25.80 6.02
CA ASN A 285 120.24 -25.56 5.26
C ASN A 285 119.23 -24.56 5.86
N THR A 286 119.73 -23.45 6.42
CA THR A 286 118.97 -22.19 6.60
C THR A 286 118.82 -21.42 5.27
N LYS A 287 118.17 -22.01 4.25
CA LYS A 287 117.93 -21.33 2.96
C LYS A 287 116.60 -21.67 2.25
N ALA A 288 115.64 -22.30 2.93
CA ALA A 288 114.38 -22.74 2.32
C ALA A 288 113.15 -21.80 2.51
N ASP A 289 113.20 -20.76 3.33
CA ASP A 289 111.97 -20.14 3.88
C ASP A 289 111.30 -19.00 3.08
N LYS A 290 111.92 -18.47 2.02
CA LYS A 290 111.37 -17.27 1.34
C LYS A 290 110.41 -17.57 0.17
N THR A 291 110.49 -18.76 -0.42
CA THR A 291 109.70 -19.16 -1.61
C THR A 291 108.39 -19.87 -1.23
N ALA A 292 108.34 -20.52 -0.07
CA ALA A 292 107.15 -21.18 0.47
C ALA A 292 106.09 -20.16 0.93
N LEU A 293 106.51 -19.03 1.52
CA LEU A 293 105.61 -18.02 2.08
C LEU A 293 104.78 -17.27 1.01
N ALA A 294 105.36 -17.02 -0.17
CA ALA A 294 104.67 -16.36 -1.29
C ALA A 294 103.61 -17.26 -1.96
N SER A 295 103.86 -18.57 -2.00
CA SER A 295 102.91 -19.56 -2.56
C SER A 295 101.72 -19.80 -1.64
N ILE A 296 101.94 -19.74 -0.32
CA ILE A 296 100.90 -19.85 0.71
C ILE A 296 99.95 -18.63 0.68
N SER A 297 100.48 -17.42 0.49
CA SER A 297 99.67 -16.19 0.44
C SER A 297 98.74 -16.13 -0.77
N ASN A 298 99.22 -16.54 -1.96
CA ASN A 298 98.37 -16.61 -3.15
C ASN A 298 97.29 -17.70 -3.04
N THR A 299 97.63 -18.86 -2.49
CA THR A 299 96.68 -19.96 -2.25
C THR A 299 95.60 -19.55 -1.23
N ALA A 300 95.97 -18.82 -0.18
CA ALA A 300 95.03 -18.30 0.82
C ALA A 300 94.06 -17.25 0.23
N ASN A 301 94.55 -16.34 -0.64
CA ASN A 301 93.70 -15.35 -1.30
C ASN A 301 92.70 -15.99 -2.27
N THR A 302 93.11 -17.04 -3.00
CA THR A 302 92.19 -17.82 -3.84
C THR A 302 91.16 -18.59 -3.01
N ALA A 303 91.56 -19.17 -1.87
CA ALA A 303 90.65 -19.88 -0.96
C ALA A 303 89.62 -18.93 -0.30
N LEU A 304 90.02 -17.72 0.07
CA LEU A 304 89.13 -16.66 0.58
C LEU A 304 88.10 -16.22 -0.47
N SER A 305 88.52 -15.99 -1.71
CA SER A 305 87.59 -15.68 -2.82
C SER A 305 86.60 -16.81 -3.05
N ASN A 306 87.07 -18.07 -3.09
CA ASN A 306 86.19 -19.22 -3.27
C ASN A 306 85.19 -19.40 -2.10
N THR A 307 85.58 -19.04 -0.88
CA THR A 307 84.70 -19.08 0.30
C THR A 307 83.59 -18.03 0.20
N GLN A 308 83.90 -16.81 -0.23
CA GLN A 308 82.90 -15.76 -0.49
C GLN A 308 81.91 -16.17 -1.60
N VAL A 309 82.39 -16.77 -2.70
CA VAL A 309 81.50 -17.28 -3.76
C VAL A 309 80.55 -18.36 -3.22
N LEU A 310 81.03 -19.25 -2.36
CA LEU A 310 80.22 -20.30 -1.76
C LEU A 310 79.14 -19.75 -0.82
N GLU A 311 79.43 -18.66 -0.12
CA GLU A 311 78.50 -17.98 0.80
C GLU A 311 77.39 -17.25 0.03
N ASN A 312 77.76 -16.52 -1.04
CA ASN A 312 76.80 -15.90 -1.96
C ASN A 312 75.88 -16.94 -2.62
N THR A 313 76.44 -18.09 -3.04
CA THR A 313 75.65 -19.19 -3.64
C THR A 313 74.61 -19.76 -2.65
N LYS A 314 74.93 -19.81 -1.36
CA LYS A 314 73.98 -20.25 -0.32
C LYS A 314 72.86 -19.22 -0.10
N ALA A 315 73.18 -17.93 -0.15
CA ALA A 315 72.19 -16.85 -0.07
C ALA A 315 71.21 -16.90 -1.25
N ASP A 316 71.71 -17.02 -2.48
CA ASP A 316 70.89 -17.14 -3.69
C ASP A 316 69.94 -18.35 -3.62
N LYS A 317 70.43 -19.49 -3.09
CA LYS A 317 69.61 -20.69 -2.89
C LYS A 317 68.46 -20.46 -1.90
N ALA A 318 68.69 -19.72 -0.82
CA ALA A 318 67.67 -19.39 0.18
C ALA A 318 66.60 -18.43 -0.37
N ASP A 319 67.01 -17.45 -1.17
CA ASP A 319 66.10 -16.55 -1.87
C ASP A 319 65.26 -17.31 -2.90
N LEU A 320 65.86 -18.27 -3.62
CA LEU A 320 65.16 -19.12 -4.57
C LEU A 320 64.09 -19.99 -3.89
N ASP A 321 64.39 -20.54 -2.72
CA ASP A 321 63.43 -21.34 -1.93
C ASP A 321 62.28 -20.46 -1.41
N THR A 322 62.59 -19.24 -0.95
CA THR A 322 61.58 -18.25 -0.53
C THR A 322 60.68 -17.85 -1.69
N LEU A 323 61.25 -17.62 -2.88
CA LEU A 323 60.50 -17.33 -4.09
C LEU A 323 59.62 -18.53 -4.49
N GLY A 324 60.14 -19.76 -4.42
CA GLY A 324 59.38 -20.98 -4.67
C GLY A 324 58.15 -21.09 -3.77
N ASN A 325 58.28 -20.86 -2.47
CA ASN A 325 57.16 -20.88 -1.53
C ASN A 325 56.09 -19.82 -1.85
N ARG A 326 56.52 -18.62 -2.26
CA ARG A 326 55.61 -17.55 -2.69
C ARG A 326 54.88 -17.92 -3.98
N VAL A 327 55.57 -18.52 -4.96
CA VAL A 327 54.98 -19.01 -6.20
C VAL A 327 53.90 -20.04 -5.91
N THR A 328 54.19 -21.06 -5.09
CA THR A 328 53.20 -22.07 -4.68
C THR A 328 51.98 -21.44 -4.00
N THR A 329 52.18 -20.42 -3.16
CA THR A 329 51.08 -19.70 -2.50
C THR A 329 50.21 -18.94 -3.50
N VAL A 330 50.82 -18.28 -4.49
CA VAL A 330 50.12 -17.59 -5.57
C VAL A 330 49.36 -18.58 -6.44
N GLU A 331 49.96 -19.71 -6.82
CA GLU A 331 49.30 -20.77 -7.60
C GLU A 331 48.04 -21.28 -6.89
N ASN A 332 48.14 -21.60 -5.60
CA ASN A 332 46.99 -22.04 -4.80
C ASN A 332 45.89 -20.97 -4.74
N THR A 333 46.26 -19.70 -4.61
CA THR A 333 45.31 -18.58 -4.58
C THR A 333 44.62 -18.40 -5.93
N VAL A 334 45.35 -18.54 -7.04
CA VAL A 334 44.80 -18.45 -8.40
C VAL A 334 43.83 -19.60 -8.67
N VAL A 335 44.15 -20.82 -8.22
CA VAL A 335 43.23 -21.97 -8.33
C VAL A 335 41.95 -21.74 -7.52
N GLN A 336 42.08 -21.20 -6.30
CA GLN A 336 40.92 -20.85 -5.47
C GLN A 336 40.06 -19.77 -6.13
N HIS A 337 40.66 -18.70 -6.64
CA HIS A 337 39.95 -17.66 -7.37
C HIS A 337 39.23 -18.22 -8.61
N GLY A 338 39.83 -19.18 -9.32
CA GLY A 338 39.17 -19.87 -10.43
C GLY A 338 37.90 -20.60 -10.01
N THR A 339 37.93 -21.26 -8.86
CA THR A 339 36.76 -21.93 -8.26
C THR A 339 35.68 -20.92 -7.85
N ASP A 340 36.08 -19.82 -7.22
CA ASP A 340 35.16 -18.78 -6.78
C ASP A 340 34.47 -18.09 -7.97
N ILE A 341 35.20 -17.81 -9.06
CA ILE A 341 34.65 -17.26 -10.31
C ILE A 341 33.63 -18.22 -10.92
N ALA A 342 33.90 -19.53 -10.96
CA ALA A 342 32.96 -20.52 -11.48
C ALA A 342 31.66 -20.58 -10.67
N ASN A 343 31.77 -20.50 -9.33
CA ASN A 343 30.62 -20.43 -8.43
C ASN A 343 29.81 -19.15 -8.65
N LEU A 344 30.49 -18.01 -8.79
CA LEU A 344 29.86 -16.72 -9.05
C LEU A 344 29.10 -16.72 -10.38
N ASN A 345 29.70 -17.25 -11.45
CA ASN A 345 29.06 -17.40 -12.76
C ASN A 345 27.79 -18.24 -12.68
N THR A 346 27.83 -19.34 -11.92
CA THR A 346 26.64 -20.20 -11.70
C THR A 346 25.54 -19.45 -10.94
N GLN A 347 25.90 -18.62 -9.96
CA GLN A 347 24.95 -17.81 -9.21
C GLN A 347 24.31 -16.72 -10.08
N VAL A 348 25.10 -16.02 -10.91
CA VAL A 348 24.61 -15.02 -11.87
C VAL A 348 23.64 -15.64 -12.86
N ALA A 349 23.95 -16.83 -13.40
CA ALA A 349 23.04 -17.54 -14.30
C ALA A 349 21.69 -17.88 -13.62
N ARG A 350 21.72 -18.30 -12.35
CA ARG A 350 20.49 -18.55 -11.57
C ARG A 350 19.67 -17.28 -11.37
N GLN A 351 20.33 -16.16 -11.05
CA GLN A 351 19.66 -14.86 -10.87
C GLN A 351 19.00 -14.38 -12.18
N ASN A 352 19.68 -14.52 -13.32
CA ASN A 352 19.11 -14.17 -14.62
C ASN A 352 17.87 -14.99 -14.97
N ASN A 353 17.88 -16.29 -14.65
CA ASN A 353 16.71 -17.15 -14.83
C ASN A 353 15.55 -16.72 -13.92
N GLN A 354 15.83 -16.38 -12.66
CA GLN A 354 14.82 -15.86 -11.73
C GLN A 354 14.25 -14.52 -12.19
N LEU A 355 15.08 -13.59 -12.68
CA LEU A 355 14.64 -12.31 -13.23
C LEU A 355 13.73 -12.50 -14.45
N THR A 356 14.07 -13.43 -15.34
CA THR A 356 13.23 -13.78 -16.50
C THR A 356 11.87 -14.31 -16.06
N GLN A 357 11.84 -15.19 -15.06
CA GLN A 357 10.59 -15.71 -14.48
C GLN A 357 9.77 -14.62 -13.78
N ILE A 358 10.43 -13.68 -13.09
CA ILE A 358 9.75 -12.55 -12.44
C ILE A 358 9.12 -11.65 -13.49
N ASN A 359 9.83 -11.30 -14.56
CA ASN A 359 9.27 -10.49 -15.64
C ASN A 359 8.05 -11.16 -16.29
N GLN A 360 8.13 -12.46 -16.58
CA GLN A 360 6.99 -13.23 -17.08
C GLN A 360 5.81 -13.20 -16.11
N ARG A 361 6.06 -13.35 -14.80
CA ARG A 361 4.99 -13.30 -13.79
C ARG A 361 4.38 -11.91 -13.65
N ILE A 362 5.16 -10.84 -13.84
CA ILE A 362 4.69 -9.47 -13.84
C ILE A 362 3.78 -9.24 -15.05
N ASP A 363 4.21 -9.66 -16.24
CA ASP A 363 3.42 -9.55 -17.47
C ASP A 363 2.12 -10.34 -17.36
N ASP A 364 2.18 -11.57 -16.83
CA ASP A 364 1.00 -12.41 -16.57
C ASP A 364 0.06 -11.78 -15.55
N LEU A 365 0.60 -11.11 -14.52
CA LEU A 365 -0.20 -10.44 -13.49
C LEU A 365 -0.88 -9.20 -14.05
N GLU A 366 -0.16 -8.38 -14.83
CA GLU A 366 -0.74 -7.23 -15.51
C GLU A 366 -1.86 -7.69 -16.45
N ASP A 367 -1.61 -8.70 -17.28
CA ASP A 367 -2.59 -9.26 -18.20
C ASP A 367 -3.83 -9.82 -17.48
N LYS A 368 -3.66 -10.56 -16.37
CA LYS A 368 -4.77 -11.04 -15.54
C LYS A 368 -5.56 -9.90 -14.90
N THR A 369 -4.87 -8.86 -14.43
CA THR A 369 -5.51 -7.69 -13.78
C THR A 369 -6.33 -6.91 -14.79
N GLU A 370 -5.78 -6.60 -15.96
CA GLU A 370 -6.48 -5.88 -17.02
C GLU A 370 -7.73 -6.63 -17.48
N LYS A 371 -7.62 -7.95 -17.66
CA LYS A 371 -8.76 -8.83 -17.99
C LYS A 371 -9.80 -8.87 -16.88
N GLY A 372 -9.37 -8.94 -15.62
CA GLY A 372 -10.27 -8.93 -14.46
C GLY A 372 -11.08 -7.63 -14.38
N LEU A 373 -10.43 -6.49 -14.62
CA LEU A 373 -11.10 -5.19 -14.67
C LEU A 373 -12.04 -5.06 -15.87
N ALA A 374 -11.65 -5.54 -17.05
CA ALA A 374 -12.54 -5.59 -18.22
C ALA A 374 -13.77 -6.48 -17.96
N ALA A 375 -13.59 -7.64 -17.32
CA ALA A 375 -14.68 -8.54 -16.94
C ALA A 375 -15.62 -7.89 -15.91
N GLN A 376 -15.06 -7.16 -14.95
CA GLN A 376 -15.86 -6.41 -13.98
C GLN A 376 -16.66 -5.28 -14.64
N ALA A 377 -16.04 -4.52 -15.54
CA ALA A 377 -16.74 -3.51 -16.32
C ALA A 377 -17.91 -4.12 -17.12
N ALA A 378 -17.71 -5.31 -17.71
CA ALA A 378 -18.76 -6.03 -18.41
C ALA A 378 -19.90 -6.45 -17.46
N LEU A 379 -19.59 -7.01 -16.28
CA LEU A 379 -20.57 -7.40 -15.27
C LEU A 379 -21.39 -6.20 -14.75
N THR A 380 -20.78 -5.02 -14.64
CA THR A 380 -21.50 -3.80 -14.23
C THR A 380 -22.48 -3.30 -15.28
N GLY A 381 -22.24 -3.60 -16.56
CA GLY A 381 -23.14 -3.25 -17.66
C GLY A 381 -24.39 -4.13 -17.76
N LEU A 382 -24.51 -5.18 -16.95
CA LEU A 382 -25.69 -6.07 -16.96
C LEU A 382 -26.92 -5.36 -16.39
N PHE A 383 -27.97 -5.25 -17.21
CA PHE A 383 -29.25 -4.65 -16.85
C PHE A 383 -29.96 -5.42 -15.73
N GLN A 384 -30.66 -4.65 -14.88
CA GLN A 384 -31.47 -5.19 -13.80
C GLN A 384 -32.92 -5.45 -14.26
N PRO A 385 -33.62 -6.45 -13.70
CA PRO A 385 -35.02 -6.74 -14.01
C PRO A 385 -35.96 -5.59 -13.62
N TYR A 386 -36.76 -5.08 -14.57
CA TYR A 386 -37.78 -4.06 -14.30
C TYR A 386 -39.17 -4.64 -14.01
N SER A 387 -39.53 -5.76 -14.65
CA SER A 387 -40.86 -6.37 -14.49
C SER A 387 -40.90 -7.37 -13.34
N ILE A 388 -41.93 -7.26 -12.49
CA ILE A 388 -42.21 -8.20 -11.40
C ILE A 388 -42.67 -9.55 -11.98
N GLY A 389 -42.20 -10.64 -11.38
CA GLY A 389 -42.63 -12.00 -11.72
C GLY A 389 -42.03 -12.53 -13.02
N LYS A 390 -41.08 -11.83 -13.65
CA LYS A 390 -40.46 -12.22 -14.92
C LYS A 390 -38.96 -12.39 -14.79
N PHE A 391 -38.45 -13.47 -15.38
CA PHE A 391 -37.02 -13.69 -15.54
C PHE A 391 -36.46 -12.81 -16.67
N ASN A 392 -35.32 -12.17 -16.42
CA ASN A 392 -34.62 -11.32 -17.38
C ASN A 392 -33.23 -11.89 -17.65
N VAL A 393 -32.80 -11.82 -18.90
CA VAL A 393 -31.45 -12.19 -19.34
C VAL A 393 -30.81 -10.95 -19.96
N SER A 394 -29.59 -10.63 -19.56
CA SER A 394 -28.82 -9.51 -20.09
C SER A 394 -27.41 -9.96 -20.50
N ALA A 395 -26.86 -9.29 -21.50
CA ALA A 395 -25.49 -9.48 -21.96
C ALA A 395 -24.84 -8.11 -22.11
N ALA A 396 -23.56 -8.01 -21.78
CA ALA A 396 -22.80 -6.77 -21.80
C ALA A 396 -21.35 -7.02 -22.21
N VAL A 397 -20.68 -5.99 -22.69
CA VAL A 397 -19.25 -6.01 -23.02
C VAL A 397 -18.55 -4.93 -22.22
N GLY A 398 -17.34 -5.22 -21.76
CA GLY A 398 -16.54 -4.32 -20.94
C GLY A 398 -15.10 -4.31 -21.42
N GLY A 399 -14.45 -3.15 -21.28
CA GLY A 399 -13.06 -2.96 -21.70
C GLY A 399 -12.25 -2.27 -20.64
N TYR A 400 -10.97 -2.63 -20.56
CA TYR A 400 -9.98 -1.94 -19.74
C TYR A 400 -8.62 -1.99 -20.44
N LYS A 401 -8.03 -0.81 -20.70
CA LYS A 401 -6.87 -0.65 -21.59
C LYS A 401 -7.07 -1.39 -22.92
N SER A 402 -6.21 -2.37 -23.23
CA SER A 402 -6.22 -3.15 -24.48
C SER A 402 -7.05 -4.44 -24.42
N LYS A 403 -7.69 -4.74 -23.28
CA LYS A 403 -8.43 -5.99 -23.05
C LYS A 403 -9.93 -5.76 -23.08
N VAL A 404 -10.65 -6.77 -23.57
CA VAL A 404 -12.11 -6.81 -23.66
C VAL A 404 -12.63 -8.08 -23.00
N ALA A 405 -13.78 -7.98 -22.35
CA ALA A 405 -14.50 -9.10 -21.77
C ALA A 405 -15.99 -9.01 -22.11
N ILE A 406 -16.64 -10.17 -22.10
CA ILE A 406 -18.07 -10.31 -22.36
C ILE A 406 -18.70 -10.90 -21.10
N ALA A 407 -19.83 -10.32 -20.69
CA ALA A 407 -20.63 -10.75 -19.57
C ALA A 407 -22.01 -11.21 -20.04
N VAL A 408 -22.53 -12.25 -19.40
CA VAL A 408 -23.91 -12.68 -19.51
C VAL A 408 -24.47 -12.88 -18.10
N GLY A 409 -25.71 -12.49 -17.88
CA GLY A 409 -26.34 -12.61 -16.58
C GLY A 409 -27.85 -12.73 -16.66
N GLY A 410 -28.43 -13.14 -15.55
CA GLY A 410 -29.85 -13.25 -15.38
C GLY A 410 -30.30 -12.61 -14.08
N GLY A 411 -31.54 -12.18 -14.03
CA GLY A 411 -32.14 -11.64 -12.81
C GLY A 411 -33.63 -11.89 -12.74
N TYR A 412 -34.14 -11.85 -11.51
CA TYR A 412 -35.54 -12.04 -11.22
C TYR A 412 -35.99 -11.02 -10.18
N ARG A 413 -37.14 -10.38 -10.41
CA ARG A 413 -37.77 -9.48 -9.45
C ARG A 413 -38.99 -10.18 -8.86
N PHE A 414 -38.91 -10.50 -7.56
CA PHE A 414 -39.93 -11.23 -6.85
C PHE A 414 -41.16 -10.36 -6.62
N ASP A 415 -40.95 -9.11 -6.23
CA ASP A 415 -41.98 -8.11 -5.95
C ASP A 415 -41.43 -6.69 -6.18
N GLU A 416 -42.21 -5.64 -5.88
CA GLU A 416 -41.76 -4.25 -6.00
C GLU A 416 -40.51 -3.95 -5.17
N LYS A 417 -40.27 -4.70 -4.09
CA LYS A 417 -39.23 -4.43 -3.13
C LYS A 417 -37.99 -5.29 -3.33
N THR A 418 -38.11 -6.49 -3.89
CA THR A 418 -37.05 -7.51 -3.86
C THR A 418 -36.66 -7.99 -5.25
N ALA A 419 -35.39 -7.85 -5.60
CA ALA A 419 -34.82 -8.36 -6.84
C ALA A 419 -33.48 -9.05 -6.62
N ILE A 420 -33.18 -10.07 -7.43
CA ILE A 420 -31.88 -10.75 -7.48
C ILE A 420 -31.31 -10.67 -8.90
N LYS A 421 -29.99 -10.56 -9.00
CA LYS A 421 -29.25 -10.69 -10.26
C LYS A 421 -27.99 -11.51 -10.05
N ALA A 422 -27.59 -12.24 -11.08
CA ALA A 422 -26.33 -12.97 -11.15
C ALA A 422 -25.75 -12.84 -12.55
N GLY A 423 -24.42 -12.77 -12.65
CA GLY A 423 -23.73 -12.66 -13.93
C GLY A 423 -22.38 -13.37 -13.91
N ILE A 424 -21.94 -13.80 -15.08
CA ILE A 424 -20.60 -14.33 -15.34
C ILE A 424 -19.99 -13.59 -16.50
N ALA A 425 -18.70 -13.30 -16.42
CA ALA A 425 -17.93 -12.65 -17.47
C ALA A 425 -16.65 -13.40 -17.76
N THR A 426 -16.23 -13.38 -19.02
CA THR A 426 -15.00 -14.01 -19.47
C THR A 426 -14.31 -13.18 -20.53
N SER A 427 -12.98 -13.32 -20.62
CA SER A 427 -12.17 -12.71 -21.67
C SER A 427 -11.91 -13.73 -22.79
N PRO A 428 -12.25 -13.44 -24.07
CA PRO A 428 -12.20 -14.41 -25.17
C PRO A 428 -10.85 -15.07 -25.48
N ARG A 429 -9.73 -14.53 -24.96
CA ARG A 429 -8.36 -14.98 -25.26
C ARG A 429 -7.61 -15.63 -24.10
N SER A 430 -8.21 -15.80 -22.91
CA SER A 430 -7.65 -16.64 -21.84
C SER A 430 -8.70 -16.95 -20.78
N GLY A 431 -8.74 -18.18 -20.29
CA GLY A 431 -9.81 -18.78 -19.48
C GLY A 431 -10.05 -18.25 -18.06
N GLY A 432 -9.79 -16.97 -17.78
CA GLY A 432 -10.28 -16.33 -16.56
C GLY A 432 -11.78 -16.04 -16.66
N ALA A 433 -12.53 -16.41 -15.63
CA ALA A 433 -13.94 -16.06 -15.49
C ALA A 433 -14.16 -15.30 -14.18
N ALA A 434 -14.95 -14.23 -14.23
CA ALA A 434 -15.42 -13.49 -13.07
C ALA A 434 -16.93 -13.68 -12.93
N TYR A 435 -17.45 -13.69 -11.71
CA TYR A 435 -18.88 -13.84 -11.47
C TYR A 435 -19.34 -12.86 -10.38
N ASN A 436 -20.60 -12.45 -10.44
CA ASN A 436 -21.24 -11.67 -9.39
C ASN A 436 -22.66 -12.16 -9.10
N VAL A 437 -23.11 -11.95 -7.87
CA VAL A 437 -24.50 -12.15 -7.45
C VAL A 437 -24.86 -10.98 -6.53
N GLY A 438 -26.04 -10.42 -6.71
CA GLY A 438 -26.52 -9.31 -5.89
C GLY A 438 -28.02 -9.38 -5.67
N VAL A 439 -28.46 -8.94 -4.50
CA VAL A 439 -29.87 -8.80 -4.13
C VAL A 439 -30.12 -7.33 -3.80
N ASN A 440 -31.22 -6.80 -4.31
CA ASN A 440 -31.71 -5.47 -3.99
C ASN A 440 -33.01 -5.59 -3.19
N TYR A 441 -33.10 -4.79 -2.12
CA TYR A 441 -34.30 -4.62 -1.31
C TYR A 441 -34.63 -3.13 -1.17
N GLU A 442 -35.82 -2.72 -1.57
CA GLU A 442 -36.33 -1.34 -1.51
C GLU A 442 -37.36 -1.23 -0.36
N TRP A 443 -37.13 -0.36 0.62
CA TRP A 443 -38.00 -0.23 1.81
C TRP A 443 -38.99 0.93 1.73
#